data_AF-A0A0S4QTW1-F1
#
_entry.id   AF-A0A0S4QTW1-F1
#
_cell.length_a   1.000
_cell.length_b   1.000
_cell.length_c   1.000
_cell.angle_alpha   90.00
_cell.angle_beta   90.00
_cell.angle_gamma   90.00
#
_symmetry.space_group_name_H-M   'P 1'
#
loop_
_entity.id
_entity.type
_entity.pdbx_description
1 polymer ?
#
loop_
_entity_poly.entity_id
_entity_poly.type
_entity_poly.pdbx_seq_one_letter_code
_entity_poly.pdbx_strand_id
1 'polypeptide(L)'
;MNFSSAEPGSIASAVARGFGSWGGGRARQLPFGRNLTHFLPGVAPVQQLIGANADTAVAVVGMSAYPMGVEITLEIRLRHGSGPGWEPTLPGGWEHGASMIVPFAVRFADGRTASSMPWPREFAWPAPGRDGVELVVSGREVSEPEAGPRAVVRYWLAPLPPPGPLTLLAAFPARGLQICETVVDAAVVRAAAERAVVLWPDGLALPCPGVPPADPEAADEQIRAAFTTAFTGGQGGSDPAAVAAATTATLAAIEGGEALRPLLEQVRSAHPDMVRTARPSIDDIVFIDPGHAAVRFRVHLGNGPDFGEQIGFAVLTDTAAGERAAWKVAARTYRKVVGWGGVY
;
A
#
# COMPACT_ATOMS: atom_id res chain seq x y z
N MET A 1 -60.46 14.53 2.34
CA MET A 1 -60.26 15.46 3.47
C MET A 1 -58.77 15.55 3.72
N ASN A 2 -58.25 16.77 3.73
CA ASN A 2 -56.83 17.09 3.82
C ASN A 2 -56.23 16.70 5.18
N PHE A 3 -55.14 15.93 5.16
CA PHE A 3 -54.01 16.03 6.07
C PHE A 3 -52.77 15.89 5.18
N SER A 4 -52.28 17.02 4.66
CA SER A 4 -51.17 17.81 5.23
C SER A 4 -49.83 17.11 5.05
N SER A 5 -49.01 17.78 4.24
CA SER A 5 -47.68 17.42 3.76
C SER A 5 -46.76 16.84 4.83
N ALA A 6 -46.01 15.78 4.46
CA ALA A 6 -44.71 15.56 5.07
C ALA A 6 -43.90 16.86 4.95
N GLU A 7 -43.47 17.42 6.07
CA GLU A 7 -42.77 18.71 6.09
C GLU A 7 -41.49 18.63 5.24
N PRO A 8 -41.25 19.60 4.33
CA PRO A 8 -40.05 19.65 3.49
C PRO A 8 -38.71 19.88 4.24
N GLY A 9 -38.66 19.64 5.55
CA GLY A 9 -37.51 19.92 6.43
C GLY A 9 -36.97 18.73 7.22
N SER A 10 -37.48 17.51 7.06
CA SER A 10 -36.95 16.35 7.81
C SER A 10 -35.52 15.98 7.39
N ILE A 11 -34.66 15.78 8.39
CA ILE A 11 -33.26 15.31 8.27
C ILE A 11 -33.17 14.05 7.39
N ALA A 12 -34.16 13.14 7.52
CA ALA A 12 -34.24 11.92 6.74
C ALA A 12 -34.41 12.19 5.22
N SER A 13 -35.17 13.22 4.86
CA SER A 13 -35.39 13.62 3.46
C SER A 13 -34.22 14.43 2.86
N ALA A 14 -33.40 15.07 3.70
CA ALA A 14 -32.16 15.72 3.26
C ALA A 14 -31.07 14.69 2.96
N VAL A 15 -30.98 13.63 3.79
CA VAL A 15 -30.08 12.50 3.55
C VAL A 15 -30.47 11.79 2.25
N ALA A 16 -31.75 11.46 2.03
CA ALA A 16 -32.19 10.73 0.83
C ALA A 16 -31.90 11.44 -0.52
N ARG A 17 -31.97 12.78 -0.58
CA ARG A 17 -31.78 13.56 -1.82
C ARG A 17 -30.33 13.69 -2.28
N GLY A 18 -29.35 13.44 -1.40
CA GLY A 18 -27.92 13.51 -1.75
C GLY A 18 -27.36 12.27 -2.46
N PHE A 19 -28.13 11.18 -2.55
CA PHE A 19 -27.64 9.85 -2.99
C PHE A 19 -27.98 9.48 -4.44
N GLY A 20 -28.35 10.45 -5.27
CA GLY A 20 -28.45 10.23 -6.71
C GLY A 20 -27.09 9.80 -7.30
N SER A 21 -27.00 8.53 -7.70
CA SER A 21 -25.92 7.86 -8.42
C SER A 21 -24.53 7.79 -7.73
N TRP A 22 -24.36 6.83 -6.83
CA TRP A 22 -23.05 6.22 -6.54
C TRP A 22 -23.09 4.71 -6.86
N GLY A 23 -23.44 4.40 -8.10
CA GLY A 23 -23.26 3.07 -8.68
C GLY A 23 -22.01 3.07 -9.56
N GLY A 24 -21.05 2.20 -9.28
CA GLY A 24 -19.94 1.91 -10.18
C GLY A 24 -18.75 2.88 -10.15
N GLY A 25 -18.37 3.40 -8.99
CA GLY A 25 -17.09 4.09 -8.82
C GLY A 25 -15.98 3.07 -8.54
N ARG A 26 -14.96 2.96 -9.42
CA ARG A 26 -13.67 2.32 -9.09
C ARG A 26 -13.31 2.69 -7.66
N ALA A 27 -12.94 1.71 -6.83
CA ALA A 27 -12.36 1.96 -5.52
C ALA A 27 -11.31 3.06 -5.70
N ARG A 28 -11.60 4.27 -5.20
CA ARG A 28 -10.66 5.38 -5.26
C ARG A 28 -9.45 4.89 -4.50
N GLN A 29 -8.40 4.55 -5.24
CA GLN A 29 -7.09 4.26 -4.71
C GLN A 29 -6.77 5.43 -3.78
N LEU A 30 -6.66 5.15 -2.48
CA LEU A 30 -6.31 6.16 -1.49
C LEU A 30 -5.06 6.89 -2.03
N PRO A 31 -5.01 8.23 -2.06
CA PRO A 31 -3.86 8.96 -2.61
C PRO A 31 -2.54 8.60 -1.92
N PHE A 32 -2.60 7.95 -0.75
CA PHE A 32 -1.48 7.46 0.06
C PHE A 32 -1.28 5.92 -0.01
N GLY A 33 -2.08 5.22 -0.82
CA GLY A 33 -2.18 3.76 -0.86
C GLY A 33 -0.95 3.01 -1.37
N ARG A 34 0.20 3.67 -1.53
CA ARG A 34 1.44 3.00 -1.94
C ARG A 34 2.27 2.43 -0.79
N ASN A 35 2.04 2.80 0.47
CA ASN A 35 2.96 2.41 1.54
C ASN A 35 2.36 1.94 2.87
N LEU A 36 1.03 1.80 3.04
CA LEU A 36 0.49 1.31 4.32
C LEU A 36 1.00 -0.09 4.70
N THR A 37 1.18 -0.95 3.72
CA THR A 37 1.72 -2.30 3.92
C THR A 37 3.18 -2.24 4.40
N HIS A 38 3.95 -1.23 4.02
CA HIS A 38 5.36 -1.05 4.44
C HIS A 38 5.52 -0.78 5.93
N PHE A 39 4.43 -0.64 6.67
CA PHE A 39 4.46 -0.38 8.10
C PHE A 39 3.60 -1.39 8.85
N LEU A 40 4.12 -1.89 9.95
CA LEU A 40 3.30 -2.36 11.06
C LEU A 40 2.95 -1.10 11.89
N PRO A 41 1.67 -0.71 12.01
CA PRO A 41 1.30 0.51 12.72
C PRO A 41 1.62 0.40 14.21
N GLY A 42 1.94 1.53 14.83
CA GLY A 42 1.91 1.62 16.28
C GLY A 42 0.47 1.77 16.77
N VAL A 43 0.14 1.08 17.85
CA VAL A 43 -1.21 1.15 18.44
C VAL A 43 -1.26 2.26 19.48
N ALA A 44 -2.26 3.15 19.33
CA ALA A 44 -2.61 4.12 20.35
C ALA A 44 -3.67 3.49 21.27
N PRO A 45 -3.44 3.45 22.61
CA PRO A 45 -4.37 2.85 23.57
C PRO A 45 -5.59 3.77 23.81
N VAL A 46 -6.41 3.94 22.79
CA VAL A 46 -7.59 4.82 22.80
C VAL A 46 -8.84 3.95 22.73
N GLN A 47 -9.62 3.99 23.82
CA GLN A 47 -10.98 3.48 23.87
C GLN A 47 -11.87 4.56 24.46
N GLN A 48 -12.72 5.17 23.63
CA GLN A 48 -13.54 6.32 24.01
C GLN A 48 -14.98 6.13 23.57
N LEU A 49 -15.91 6.22 24.52
CA LEU A 49 -17.32 6.35 24.20
C LEU A 49 -17.55 7.79 23.70
N ILE A 50 -18.06 7.93 22.48
CA ILE A 50 -18.40 9.25 21.94
C ILE A 50 -19.79 9.65 22.44
N GLY A 51 -20.75 8.72 22.36
CA GLY A 51 -22.13 8.96 22.82
C GLY A 51 -22.91 7.67 22.98
N ALA A 52 -23.89 7.69 23.88
CA ALA A 52 -24.82 6.59 24.08
C ALA A 52 -26.20 7.10 24.51
N ASN A 53 -27.23 6.31 24.22
CA ASN A 53 -28.58 6.48 24.73
C ASN A 53 -29.13 5.11 25.21
N ALA A 54 -30.46 4.99 25.36
CA ALA A 54 -31.09 3.79 25.90
C ALA A 54 -30.87 2.51 25.06
N ASP A 55 -30.54 2.64 23.78
CA ASP A 55 -30.49 1.52 22.83
C ASP A 55 -29.33 1.54 21.82
N THR A 56 -28.52 2.62 21.83
CA THR A 56 -27.47 2.87 20.84
C THR A 56 -26.23 3.40 21.54
N ALA A 57 -25.06 2.89 21.18
CA ALA A 57 -23.77 3.41 21.62
C ALA A 57 -22.80 3.52 20.44
N VAL A 58 -22.05 4.62 20.38
CA VAL A 58 -21.01 4.87 19.39
C VAL A 58 -19.69 5.16 20.11
N ALA A 59 -18.66 4.38 19.79
CA ALA A 59 -17.35 4.47 20.45
C ALA A 59 -16.22 4.36 19.44
N VAL A 60 -15.10 5.03 19.72
CA VAL A 60 -13.81 4.65 19.13
C VAL A 60 -13.21 3.54 19.98
N VAL A 61 -12.93 2.41 19.35
CA VAL A 61 -12.40 1.20 20.01
C VAL A 61 -10.96 0.89 19.63
N GLY A 62 -10.37 1.64 18.70
CA GLY A 62 -8.97 1.49 18.35
C GLY A 62 -8.45 2.57 17.42
N MET A 63 -7.16 2.84 17.51
CA MET A 63 -6.42 3.75 16.65
C MET A 63 -5.07 3.12 16.26
N SER A 64 -4.89 2.85 14.97
CA SER A 64 -3.66 2.31 14.39
C SER A 64 -2.93 3.43 13.66
N ALA A 65 -1.84 3.91 14.24
CA ALA A 65 -1.13 5.10 13.77
C ALA A 65 0.09 4.72 12.91
N TYR A 66 0.23 5.46 11.81
CA TYR A 66 1.30 5.35 10.84
C TYR A 66 1.95 6.74 10.66
N PRO A 67 3.18 6.85 10.14
CA PRO A 67 3.82 8.17 9.92
C PRO A 67 3.01 9.16 9.06
N MET A 68 2.17 8.66 8.16
CA MET A 68 1.38 9.46 7.22
C MET A 68 -0.05 9.75 7.67
N GLY A 69 -0.52 9.12 8.76
CA GLY A 69 -1.91 9.22 9.19
C GLY A 69 -2.30 8.15 10.21
N VAL A 70 -3.57 8.12 10.58
CA VAL A 70 -4.09 7.17 11.57
C VAL A 70 -5.37 6.52 11.05
N GLU A 71 -5.49 5.22 11.26
CA GLU A 71 -6.74 4.52 11.07
C GLU A 71 -7.52 4.46 12.39
N ILE A 72 -8.74 4.98 12.37
CA ILE A 72 -9.65 5.06 13.51
C ILE A 72 -10.72 3.98 13.35
N THR A 73 -10.86 3.10 14.34
CA THR A 73 -11.91 2.09 14.39
C THR A 73 -13.08 2.59 15.21
N LEU A 74 -14.18 2.91 14.53
CA LEU A 74 -15.45 3.27 15.13
C LEU A 74 -16.32 2.01 15.27
N GLU A 75 -16.92 1.83 16.42
CA GLU A 75 -17.87 0.75 16.69
C GLU A 75 -19.22 1.32 17.09
N ILE A 76 -20.26 0.80 16.46
CA ILE A 76 -21.67 1.15 16.69
C ILE A 76 -22.33 -0.11 17.24
N ARG A 77 -22.85 -0.02 18.47
CA ARG A 77 -23.56 -1.11 19.13
C ARG A 77 -25.00 -0.71 19.32
N LEU A 78 -25.91 -1.61 18.93
CA LEU A 78 -27.31 -1.52 19.30
C LEU A 78 -27.60 -2.53 20.41
N ARG A 79 -28.56 -2.20 21.27
CA ARG A 79 -29.05 -3.11 22.29
C ARG A 79 -29.73 -4.30 21.63
N HIS A 80 -29.59 -5.49 22.23
CA HIS A 80 -30.31 -6.66 21.73
C HIS A 80 -31.83 -6.42 21.81
N GLY A 81 -32.57 -6.78 20.76
CA GLY A 81 -34.02 -6.53 20.66
C GLY A 81 -34.40 -5.09 20.32
N SER A 82 -33.45 -4.13 20.25
CA SER A 82 -33.72 -2.76 19.79
C SER A 82 -33.49 -2.63 18.27
N GLY A 83 -34.17 -3.47 17.48
CA GLY A 83 -34.08 -3.46 16.03
C GLY A 83 -34.30 -2.07 15.41
N PRO A 84 -33.98 -1.85 14.13
CA PRO A 84 -34.46 -0.67 13.44
C PRO A 84 -35.99 -0.65 13.55
N GLY A 85 -36.57 0.52 13.85
CA GLY A 85 -37.98 0.72 13.57
C GLY A 85 -38.20 0.34 12.11
N TRP A 86 -39.11 -0.58 11.85
CA TRP A 86 -39.59 -0.86 10.51
C TRP A 86 -40.17 0.45 9.94
N GLU A 87 -39.52 1.04 8.94
CA GLU A 87 -39.99 2.22 8.21
C GLU A 87 -40.72 1.73 6.95
N PRO A 88 -42.07 1.67 6.93
CA PRO A 88 -42.83 1.02 5.85
C PRO A 88 -42.78 1.77 4.51
N THR A 89 -42.15 2.93 4.46
CA THR A 89 -42.23 3.88 3.32
C THR A 89 -41.08 3.74 2.33
N LEU A 90 -40.05 2.95 2.66
CA LEU A 90 -38.87 2.80 1.82
C LEU A 90 -38.90 1.42 1.10
N PRO A 91 -38.68 1.36 -0.24
CA PRO A 91 -38.90 0.14 -1.00
C PRO A 91 -37.65 -0.76 -1.05
N GLY A 92 -37.82 -1.98 -0.55
CA GLY A 92 -37.06 -3.17 -0.94
C GLY A 92 -35.66 -3.26 -0.36
N GLY A 93 -35.50 -3.95 0.77
CA GLY A 93 -34.31 -4.74 1.15
C GLY A 93 -32.93 -4.07 1.23
N TRP A 94 -32.77 -2.84 0.77
CA TRP A 94 -31.52 -2.08 0.68
C TRP A 94 -31.29 -1.20 1.93
N GLU A 95 -32.21 -1.21 2.89
CA GLU A 95 -32.22 -0.28 4.04
C GLU A 95 -31.48 -0.75 5.29
N HIS A 96 -31.00 -2.00 5.30
CA HIS A 96 -30.36 -2.55 6.51
C HIS A 96 -28.91 -2.05 6.71
N GLY A 97 -28.28 -1.48 5.68
CA GLY A 97 -26.94 -0.87 5.77
C GLY A 97 -26.93 0.66 5.88
N ALA A 98 -27.90 1.35 5.25
CA ALA A 98 -27.97 2.81 5.25
C ALA A 98 -28.40 3.39 6.61
N SER A 99 -29.22 2.64 7.35
CA SER A 99 -29.67 2.98 8.70
C SER A 99 -28.55 2.95 9.76
N MET A 100 -27.36 2.40 9.44
CA MET A 100 -26.18 2.37 10.33
C MET A 100 -25.09 3.38 9.93
N ILE A 101 -25.41 4.30 9.00
CA ILE A 101 -24.48 5.36 8.63
C ILE A 101 -24.50 6.42 9.73
N VAL A 102 -23.47 6.39 10.58
CA VAL A 102 -23.23 7.36 11.64
C VAL A 102 -22.29 8.44 11.10
N PRO A 103 -22.75 9.70 10.94
CA PRO A 103 -21.87 10.83 10.71
C PRO A 103 -20.75 10.85 11.75
N PHE A 104 -19.51 10.87 11.26
CA PHE A 104 -18.31 10.90 12.07
C PHE A 104 -17.38 12.00 11.58
N ALA A 105 -16.91 12.84 12.49
CA ALA A 105 -16.00 13.93 12.20
C ALA A 105 -14.92 14.06 13.26
N VAL A 106 -13.86 14.77 12.87
CA VAL A 106 -12.74 15.11 13.74
C VAL A 106 -12.43 16.59 13.66
N ARG A 107 -11.93 17.15 14.75
CA ARG A 107 -11.35 18.50 14.82
C ARG A 107 -9.97 18.43 15.46
N PHE A 108 -8.99 19.03 14.80
CA PHE A 108 -7.63 19.17 15.29
C PHE A 108 -7.50 20.38 16.20
N ALA A 109 -6.44 20.41 17.01
CA ALA A 109 -6.12 21.52 17.90
C ALA A 109 -5.90 22.84 17.16
N ASP A 110 -5.48 22.79 15.89
CA ASP A 110 -5.27 23.95 15.02
C ASP A 110 -6.55 24.42 14.30
N GLY A 111 -7.70 23.82 14.63
CA GLY A 111 -9.00 24.18 14.08
C GLY A 111 -9.36 23.47 12.77
N ARG A 112 -8.44 22.72 12.15
CA ARG A 112 -8.76 21.95 10.94
C ARG A 112 -9.75 20.83 11.26
N THR A 113 -10.67 20.57 10.33
CA THR A 113 -11.72 19.55 10.51
C THR A 113 -11.85 18.64 9.31
N ALA A 114 -12.23 17.39 9.54
CA ALA A 114 -12.62 16.46 8.49
C ALA A 114 -13.87 15.66 8.90
N SER A 115 -14.64 15.25 7.90
CA SER A 115 -15.87 14.47 8.08
C SER A 115 -15.96 13.35 7.06
N SER A 116 -16.52 12.21 7.47
CA SER A 116 -16.78 11.06 6.62
C SER A 116 -17.89 11.25 5.60
N MET A 117 -18.77 12.23 5.81
CA MET A 117 -19.91 12.54 4.95
C MET A 117 -20.39 13.99 5.15
N PRO A 118 -21.22 14.53 4.24
CA PRO A 118 -21.89 15.81 4.48
C PRO A 118 -22.69 15.77 5.79
N TRP A 119 -22.43 16.72 6.69
CA TRP A 119 -23.21 16.86 7.91
C TRP A 119 -24.56 17.50 7.59
N PRO A 120 -25.63 17.14 8.31
CA PRO A 120 -26.90 17.85 8.19
C PRO A 120 -26.70 19.35 8.46
N ARG A 121 -27.35 20.22 7.67
CA ARG A 121 -27.10 21.67 7.63
C ARG A 121 -27.42 22.38 8.95
N GLU A 122 -28.31 21.79 9.73
CA GLU A 122 -28.70 22.19 11.08
C GLU A 122 -27.56 22.06 12.10
N PHE A 123 -26.49 21.35 11.76
CA PHE A 123 -25.29 21.26 12.57
C PHE A 123 -24.21 22.17 12.02
N ALA A 124 -23.80 23.17 12.81
CA ALA A 124 -22.79 24.17 12.47
C ALA A 124 -21.37 23.57 12.46
N TRP A 125 -21.10 22.68 11.50
CA TRP A 125 -19.78 22.09 11.28
C TRP A 125 -19.26 22.41 9.87
N PRO A 126 -17.95 22.63 9.67
CA PRO A 126 -17.43 22.94 8.35
C PRO A 126 -17.73 21.81 7.35
N ALA A 127 -18.00 22.19 6.10
CA ALA A 127 -18.16 21.25 5.00
C ALA A 127 -16.90 20.35 4.87
N PRO A 128 -17.06 19.08 4.46
CA PRO A 128 -15.91 18.19 4.31
C PRO A 128 -14.85 18.77 3.36
N GLY A 129 -13.61 18.86 3.85
CA GLY A 129 -12.38 18.90 3.06
C GLY A 129 -12.02 20.21 2.34
N ARG A 130 -11.81 21.31 3.08
CA ARG A 130 -11.15 22.51 2.49
C ARG A 130 -9.73 22.81 3.00
N ASP A 131 -9.30 22.22 4.13
CA ASP A 131 -8.05 22.60 4.80
C ASP A 131 -6.96 21.50 4.81
N GLY A 132 -6.97 20.61 3.80
CA GLY A 132 -5.93 19.58 3.65
C GLY A 132 -5.95 18.45 4.68
N VAL A 133 -7.09 18.25 5.37
CA VAL A 133 -7.36 17.08 6.22
C VAL A 133 -8.43 16.22 5.55
N GLU A 134 -8.14 14.93 5.42
CA GLU A 134 -9.00 13.93 4.82
C GLU A 134 -9.42 12.88 5.85
N LEU A 135 -10.70 12.52 5.84
CA LEU A 135 -11.25 11.43 6.63
C LEU A 135 -12.06 10.52 5.69
N VAL A 136 -11.49 9.37 5.33
CA VAL A 136 -12.03 8.47 4.31
C VAL A 136 -12.34 7.11 4.92
N VAL A 137 -13.43 6.48 4.51
CA VAL A 137 -13.75 5.10 4.94
C VAL A 137 -12.70 4.15 4.38
N SER A 138 -12.01 3.40 5.23
CA SER A 138 -11.02 2.36 4.86
C SER A 138 -11.57 0.94 4.96
N GLY A 139 -12.65 0.72 5.73
CA GLY A 139 -13.27 -0.60 5.86
C GLY A 139 -14.60 -0.57 6.61
N ARG A 140 -15.41 -1.61 6.42
CA ARG A 140 -16.69 -1.81 7.12
C ARG A 140 -16.90 -3.29 7.41
N GLU A 141 -17.45 -3.57 8.57
CA GLU A 141 -17.86 -4.90 9.00
C GLU A 141 -19.20 -4.76 9.74
N VAL A 142 -20.14 -5.67 9.47
CA VAL A 142 -21.43 -5.74 10.17
C VAL A 142 -21.58 -7.16 10.68
N SER A 143 -21.82 -7.31 11.98
CA SER A 143 -22.01 -8.62 12.62
C SER A 143 -23.38 -9.20 12.30
N GLU A 144 -23.50 -10.53 12.37
CA GLU A 144 -24.76 -11.23 12.16
C GLU A 144 -25.80 -10.88 13.25
N PRO A 145 -27.10 -10.87 12.92
CA PRO A 145 -28.16 -10.35 13.80
C PRO A 145 -28.27 -11.04 15.17
N GLU A 146 -27.89 -12.32 15.26
CA GLU A 146 -28.10 -13.17 16.44
C GLU A 146 -27.23 -12.76 17.64
N ALA A 147 -26.05 -12.18 17.41
CA ALA A 147 -25.13 -11.75 18.47
C ALA A 147 -25.43 -10.34 19.03
N GLY A 148 -26.48 -9.69 18.53
CA GLY A 148 -26.78 -8.27 18.78
C GLY A 148 -26.21 -7.37 17.67
N PRO A 149 -26.94 -6.32 17.23
CA PRO A 149 -26.53 -5.56 16.06
C PRO A 149 -25.27 -4.75 16.36
N ARG A 150 -24.19 -5.08 15.67
CA ARG A 150 -22.88 -4.43 15.78
C ARG A 150 -22.38 -4.08 14.39
N ALA A 151 -21.91 -2.84 14.23
CA ALA A 151 -21.19 -2.41 13.05
C ALA A 151 -19.85 -1.81 13.43
N VAL A 152 -18.82 -2.15 12.67
CA VAL A 152 -17.48 -1.59 12.77
C VAL A 152 -17.19 -0.84 11.49
N VAL A 153 -16.75 0.40 11.62
CA VAL A 153 -16.33 1.24 10.50
C VAL A 153 -14.93 1.73 10.77
N ARG A 154 -14.03 1.53 9.81
CA ARG A 154 -12.66 2.02 9.88
C ARG A 154 -12.53 3.26 9.00
N TYR A 155 -11.89 4.29 9.54
CA TYR A 155 -11.63 5.54 8.86
C TYR A 155 -10.14 5.82 8.80
N TRP A 156 -9.63 6.13 7.62
CA TRP A 156 -8.31 6.71 7.43
C TRP A 156 -8.37 8.22 7.60
N LEU A 157 -7.61 8.74 8.56
CA LEU A 157 -7.42 10.17 8.81
C LEU A 157 -5.99 10.57 8.40
N ALA A 158 -5.88 11.56 7.52
CA ALA A 158 -4.61 12.13 7.11
C ALA A 158 -4.70 13.66 6.98
N PRO A 159 -3.63 14.41 7.32
CA PRO A 159 -2.39 13.95 7.97
C PRO A 159 -2.64 13.57 9.44
N LEU A 160 -1.58 13.17 10.16
CA LEU A 160 -1.65 13.01 11.61
C LEU A 160 -2.11 14.33 12.28
N PRO A 161 -2.92 14.25 13.35
CA PRO A 161 -3.32 15.43 14.11
C PRO A 161 -2.08 16.10 14.74
N PRO A 162 -2.03 17.44 14.80
CA PRO A 162 -0.99 18.17 15.53
C PRO A 162 -1.08 17.87 17.03
N PRO A 163 0.00 18.09 17.81
CA PRO A 163 -0.07 18.00 19.27
C PRO A 163 -1.19 18.87 19.85
N GLY A 164 -1.92 18.33 20.83
CA GLY A 164 -3.07 18.98 21.46
C GLY A 164 -4.37 18.16 21.36
N PRO A 165 -5.52 18.77 21.65
CA PRO A 165 -6.79 18.05 21.63
C PRO A 165 -7.21 17.62 20.22
N LEU A 166 -7.52 16.34 20.07
CA LEU A 166 -8.26 15.77 18.94
C LEU A 166 -9.71 15.56 19.38
N THR A 167 -10.64 16.40 18.90
CA THR A 167 -12.07 16.19 19.14
C THR A 167 -12.61 15.17 18.16
N LEU A 168 -13.32 14.17 18.66
CA LEU A 168 -14.03 13.14 17.90
C LEU A 168 -15.53 13.37 18.08
N LEU A 169 -16.26 13.46 16.97
CA LEU A 169 -17.68 13.74 16.97
C LEU A 169 -18.45 12.65 16.25
N ALA A 170 -19.56 12.24 16.83
CA ALA A 170 -20.49 11.34 16.19
C ALA A 170 -21.93 11.76 16.48
N ALA A 171 -22.82 11.48 15.53
CA ALA A 171 -24.24 11.67 15.71
C ALA A 171 -24.98 10.48 15.12
N PHE A 172 -26.11 10.12 15.70
CA PHE A 172 -27.01 9.13 15.09
C PHE A 172 -28.47 9.61 15.20
N PRO A 173 -28.85 10.67 14.45
CA PRO A 173 -30.16 11.31 14.62
C PRO A 173 -31.33 10.37 14.38
N ALA A 174 -31.21 9.41 13.46
CA ALA A 174 -32.23 8.41 13.19
C ALA A 174 -32.55 7.50 14.41
N ARG A 175 -31.67 7.45 15.41
CA ARG A 175 -31.87 6.74 16.69
C ARG A 175 -31.90 7.68 17.89
N GLY A 176 -32.13 8.97 17.66
CA GLY A 176 -32.23 9.97 18.73
C GLY A 176 -30.91 10.31 19.42
N LEU A 177 -29.77 9.78 18.96
CA LEU A 177 -28.46 10.22 19.44
C LEU A 177 -28.11 11.54 18.76
N GLN A 178 -28.20 12.63 19.51
CA GLN A 178 -27.75 13.95 19.07
C GLN A 178 -26.22 13.97 18.86
N ILE A 179 -25.66 15.09 18.41
CA ILE A 179 -24.21 15.24 18.35
C ILE A 179 -23.64 14.99 19.74
N CYS A 180 -22.71 14.06 19.82
CA CYS A 180 -21.87 13.87 20.98
C CYS A 180 -20.41 14.07 20.56
N GLU A 181 -19.61 14.61 21.48
CA GLU A 181 -18.18 14.80 21.28
C GLU A 181 -17.39 14.21 22.43
N THR A 182 -16.19 13.75 22.13
CA THR A 182 -15.18 13.36 23.10
C THR A 182 -13.82 13.86 22.65
N VAL A 183 -12.88 14.00 23.58
CA VAL A 183 -11.54 14.53 23.31
C VAL A 183 -10.49 13.47 23.62
N VAL A 184 -9.58 13.27 22.68
CA VAL A 184 -8.39 12.45 22.84
C VAL A 184 -7.16 13.35 22.74
N ASP A 185 -6.12 13.06 23.52
CA ASP A 185 -4.83 13.72 23.33
C ASP A 185 -4.15 13.20 22.06
N ALA A 186 -3.96 14.06 21.07
CA ALA A 186 -3.29 13.73 19.82
C ALA A 186 -1.84 13.30 20.04
N ALA A 187 -1.19 13.68 21.15
CA ALA A 187 0.16 13.24 21.48
C ALA A 187 0.23 11.71 21.62
N VAL A 188 -0.82 11.05 22.11
CA VAL A 188 -0.89 9.58 22.21
C VAL A 188 -0.89 8.94 20.82
N VAL A 189 -1.60 9.53 19.86
CA VAL A 189 -1.66 9.07 18.46
C VAL A 189 -0.32 9.30 17.76
N ARG A 190 0.30 10.47 17.96
CA ARG A 190 1.62 10.76 17.38
C ARG A 190 2.72 9.86 17.94
N ALA A 191 2.73 9.66 19.26
CA ALA A 191 3.66 8.72 19.89
C ALA A 191 3.46 7.30 19.37
N ALA A 192 2.22 6.89 19.05
CA ALA A 192 1.97 5.62 18.39
C ALA A 192 2.52 5.59 16.95
N ALA A 193 2.34 6.66 16.17
CA ALA A 193 2.92 6.75 14.83
C ALA A 193 4.45 6.65 14.85
N GLU A 194 5.10 7.23 15.85
CA GLU A 194 6.57 7.12 16.06
C GLU A 194 7.01 5.70 16.42
N ARG A 195 6.12 4.87 16.98
CA ARG A 195 6.36 3.44 17.24
C ARG A 195 6.01 2.54 16.05
N ALA A 196 5.55 3.08 14.93
CA ALA A 196 5.29 2.28 13.74
C ALA A 196 6.60 1.67 13.24
N VAL A 197 6.57 0.38 12.92
CA VAL A 197 7.74 -0.35 12.44
C VAL A 197 7.71 -0.38 10.93
N VAL A 198 8.77 0.11 10.30
CA VAL A 198 8.98 -0.05 8.86
C VAL A 198 9.28 -1.52 8.58
N LEU A 199 8.37 -2.21 7.90
CA LEU A 199 8.53 -3.60 7.46
C LEU A 199 9.39 -3.70 6.20
N TRP A 200 9.18 -2.76 5.27
CA TRP A 200 9.91 -2.69 4.00
C TRP A 200 10.42 -1.25 3.81
N PRO A 201 11.66 -0.96 4.24
CA PRO A 201 12.29 0.34 3.99
C PRO A 201 12.33 0.65 2.49
N ASP A 202 12.46 1.92 2.14
CA ASP A 202 12.64 2.30 0.74
C ASP A 202 13.95 1.65 0.21
N GLY A 203 13.81 0.83 -0.84
CA GLY A 203 14.89 0.02 -1.41
C GLY A 203 14.69 -1.48 -1.16
N LEU A 204 15.15 -2.31 -2.09
CA LEU A 204 15.07 -3.76 -1.92
C LEU A 204 16.17 -4.21 -0.95
N ALA A 205 15.77 -4.69 0.24
CA ALA A 205 16.71 -5.19 1.24
C ALA A 205 17.37 -6.49 0.77
N LEU A 206 18.71 -6.52 0.78
CA LEU A 206 19.46 -7.75 0.53
C LEU A 206 19.23 -8.78 1.65
N PRO A 207 19.32 -10.09 1.35
CA PRO A 207 19.28 -11.13 2.37
C PRO A 207 20.33 -10.93 3.46
N CYS A 208 20.13 -11.55 4.62
CA CYS A 208 21.14 -11.56 5.68
C CYS A 208 22.46 -12.14 5.17
N PRO A 209 23.62 -11.49 5.44
CA PRO A 209 24.92 -12.03 5.10
C PRO A 209 25.17 -13.39 5.78
N GLY A 210 25.70 -14.35 5.04
CA GLY A 210 26.18 -15.62 5.57
C GLY A 210 27.71 -15.71 5.54
N VAL A 211 28.24 -16.92 5.36
CA VAL A 211 29.70 -17.15 5.33
C VAL A 211 30.26 -16.69 3.99
N PRO A 212 31.18 -15.71 3.95
CA PRO A 212 31.79 -15.26 2.70
C PRO A 212 32.71 -16.32 2.09
N PRO A 213 33.01 -16.23 0.78
CA PRO A 213 34.04 -17.05 0.15
C PRO A 213 35.43 -16.75 0.72
N ALA A 214 36.40 -17.62 0.44
CA ALA A 214 37.77 -17.51 0.94
C ALA A 214 38.45 -16.18 0.59
N ASP A 215 38.09 -15.59 -0.56
CA ASP A 215 38.54 -14.28 -1.01
C ASP A 215 37.31 -13.44 -1.43
N PRO A 216 36.71 -12.67 -0.51
CA PRO A 216 35.50 -11.90 -0.79
C PRO A 216 35.75 -10.69 -1.71
N GLU A 217 36.96 -10.13 -1.73
CA GLU A 217 37.30 -8.98 -2.58
C GLU A 217 37.40 -9.43 -4.05
N ALA A 218 38.14 -10.51 -4.31
CA ALA A 218 38.19 -11.09 -5.66
C ALA A 218 36.81 -11.59 -6.13
N ALA A 219 35.99 -12.12 -5.22
CA ALA A 219 34.62 -12.52 -5.53
C ALA A 219 33.73 -11.31 -5.90
N ASP A 220 33.83 -10.20 -5.17
CA ASP A 220 33.10 -8.95 -5.47
C ASP A 220 33.44 -8.43 -6.87
N GLU A 221 34.73 -8.36 -7.20
CA GLU A 221 35.21 -7.94 -8.53
C GLU A 221 34.67 -8.85 -9.64
N GLN A 222 34.73 -10.17 -9.46
CA GLN A 222 34.21 -11.13 -10.43
C GLN A 222 32.69 -11.00 -10.61
N ILE A 223 31.93 -10.82 -9.52
CA ILE A 223 30.47 -10.64 -9.59
C ILE A 223 30.13 -9.35 -10.34
N ARG A 224 30.80 -8.23 -10.04
CA ARG A 224 30.60 -6.96 -10.75
C ARG A 224 30.93 -7.09 -12.24
N ALA A 225 32.02 -7.78 -12.57
CA ALA A 225 32.40 -8.05 -13.96
C ALA A 225 31.38 -8.95 -14.68
N ALA A 226 30.86 -9.98 -14.01
CA ALA A 226 29.85 -10.89 -14.56
C ALA A 226 28.52 -10.15 -14.83
N PHE A 227 28.01 -9.38 -13.86
CA PHE A 227 26.80 -8.57 -14.05
C PHE A 227 26.97 -7.53 -15.16
N THR A 228 28.14 -6.88 -15.22
CA THR A 228 28.45 -5.92 -16.29
C THR A 228 28.46 -6.61 -17.65
N THR A 229 29.14 -7.74 -17.79
CA THR A 229 29.25 -8.48 -19.05
C THR A 229 27.92 -9.09 -19.50
N ALA A 230 27.11 -9.60 -18.55
CA ALA A 230 25.81 -10.19 -18.84
C ALA A 230 24.80 -9.16 -19.36
N PHE A 231 24.80 -7.94 -18.79
CA PHE A 231 23.78 -6.92 -19.10
C PHE A 231 24.24 -5.76 -19.98
N THR A 232 25.52 -5.67 -20.36
CA THR A 232 25.96 -4.69 -21.38
C THR A 232 25.78 -5.17 -22.83
N GLY A 233 25.20 -6.36 -23.00
CA GLY A 233 24.50 -6.71 -24.24
C GLY A 233 25.38 -6.71 -25.49
N GLY A 234 26.65 -7.10 -25.36
CA GLY A 234 27.56 -7.25 -26.49
C GLY A 234 27.74 -6.00 -27.35
N GLN A 235 28.54 -5.06 -26.86
CA GLN A 235 28.92 -3.79 -27.51
C GLN A 235 29.78 -3.96 -28.80
N GLY A 236 29.64 -5.06 -29.55
CA GLY A 236 30.44 -5.33 -30.75
C GLY A 236 30.17 -4.39 -31.94
N GLY A 237 29.31 -3.39 -31.78
CA GLY A 237 28.91 -2.51 -32.87
C GLY A 237 28.21 -3.28 -34.00
N SER A 238 28.45 -2.87 -35.24
CA SER A 238 27.89 -3.51 -36.44
C SER A 238 28.76 -4.66 -36.98
N ASP A 239 29.93 -4.91 -36.40
CA ASP A 239 30.85 -5.94 -36.85
C ASP A 239 30.39 -7.34 -36.39
N PRO A 240 30.07 -8.26 -37.32
CA PRO A 240 29.63 -9.61 -36.98
C PRO A 240 30.60 -10.39 -36.09
N ALA A 241 31.92 -10.20 -36.25
CA ALA A 241 32.92 -10.89 -35.45
C ALA A 241 32.92 -10.39 -34.00
N ALA A 242 32.85 -9.07 -33.81
CA ALA A 242 32.74 -8.45 -32.50
C ALA A 242 31.41 -8.80 -31.81
N VAL A 243 30.30 -8.87 -32.56
CA VAL A 243 29.01 -9.34 -32.02
C VAL A 243 29.08 -10.80 -31.55
N ALA A 244 29.70 -11.69 -32.34
CA ALA A 244 29.89 -13.08 -31.95
C ALA A 244 30.77 -13.23 -30.69
N ALA A 245 31.91 -12.53 -30.64
CA ALA A 245 32.79 -12.52 -29.46
C ALA A 245 32.06 -12.02 -28.21
N ALA A 246 31.28 -10.94 -28.34
CA ALA A 246 30.55 -10.38 -27.23
C ALA A 246 29.37 -11.27 -26.79
N THR A 247 28.78 -12.04 -27.71
CA THR A 247 27.80 -13.10 -27.40
C THR A 247 28.43 -14.18 -26.53
N THR A 248 29.60 -14.69 -26.92
CA THR A 248 30.32 -15.70 -26.15
C THR A 248 30.68 -15.19 -24.76
N ALA A 249 31.14 -13.95 -24.64
CA ALA A 249 31.43 -13.33 -23.35
C ALA A 249 30.18 -13.20 -22.46
N THR A 250 29.05 -12.73 -23.01
CA THR A 250 27.77 -12.65 -22.27
C THR A 250 27.32 -14.03 -21.79
N LEU A 251 27.37 -15.06 -22.63
CA LEU A 251 26.95 -16.41 -22.24
C LEU A 251 27.92 -17.03 -21.21
N ALA A 252 29.22 -16.76 -21.31
CA ALA A 252 30.20 -17.22 -20.32
C ALA A 252 29.98 -16.61 -18.93
N ALA A 253 29.46 -15.37 -18.86
CA ALA A 253 29.14 -14.67 -17.62
C ALA A 253 27.84 -15.15 -16.95
N ILE A 254 27.07 -16.04 -17.59
CA ILE A 254 25.77 -16.52 -17.09
C ILE A 254 25.88 -18.00 -16.74
N GLU A 255 25.32 -18.39 -15.60
CA GLU A 255 25.15 -19.78 -15.20
C GLU A 255 24.40 -20.57 -16.29
N GLY A 256 25.02 -21.63 -16.81
CA GLY A 256 24.42 -22.42 -17.89
C GLY A 256 24.18 -21.63 -19.18
N GLY A 257 24.95 -20.56 -19.42
CA GLY A 257 24.68 -19.59 -20.47
C GLY A 257 24.56 -20.14 -21.88
N GLU A 258 25.17 -21.28 -22.24
CA GLU A 258 24.96 -21.88 -23.57
C GLU A 258 23.49 -22.27 -23.84
N ALA A 259 22.76 -22.75 -22.82
CA ALA A 259 21.31 -22.97 -22.93
C ALA A 259 20.53 -21.64 -23.09
N LEU A 260 21.17 -20.53 -22.67
CA LEU A 260 20.79 -19.11 -22.81
C LEU A 260 20.70 -18.57 -24.24
N ARG A 261 21.42 -19.21 -25.17
CA ARG A 261 21.74 -18.62 -26.47
C ARG A 261 20.50 -18.25 -27.31
N PRO A 262 19.48 -19.11 -27.48
CA PRO A 262 18.29 -18.76 -28.26
C PRO A 262 17.54 -17.56 -27.67
N LEU A 263 17.48 -17.48 -26.34
CA LEU A 263 16.83 -16.37 -25.63
C LEU A 263 17.58 -15.05 -25.88
N LEU A 264 18.91 -15.04 -25.79
CA LEU A 264 19.71 -13.84 -26.06
C LEU A 264 19.56 -13.37 -27.52
N GLU A 265 19.53 -14.29 -28.48
CA GLU A 265 19.32 -13.99 -29.90
C GLU A 265 17.93 -13.39 -30.14
N GLN A 266 16.90 -13.94 -29.51
CA GLN A 266 15.53 -13.43 -29.59
C GLN A 266 15.41 -12.02 -29.03
N VAL A 267 16.01 -11.74 -27.85
CA VAL A 267 15.99 -10.40 -27.23
C VAL A 267 16.69 -9.37 -28.10
N ARG A 268 17.83 -9.72 -28.71
CA ARG A 268 18.55 -8.83 -29.63
C ARG A 268 17.76 -8.50 -30.88
N SER A 269 17.04 -9.49 -31.41
CA SER A 269 16.16 -9.31 -32.56
C SER A 269 14.96 -8.42 -32.22
N ALA A 270 14.30 -8.67 -31.08
CA ALA A 270 13.10 -7.95 -30.66
C ALA A 270 13.38 -6.54 -30.11
N HIS A 271 14.51 -6.35 -29.41
CA HIS A 271 14.83 -5.11 -28.68
C HIS A 271 16.29 -4.65 -28.85
N PRO A 272 16.75 -4.40 -30.08
CA PRO A 272 18.16 -4.09 -30.37
C PRO A 272 18.67 -2.84 -29.63
N ASP A 273 17.84 -1.79 -29.50
CA ASP A 273 18.22 -0.56 -28.81
C ASP A 273 18.33 -0.73 -27.28
N MET A 274 17.46 -1.54 -26.67
CA MET A 274 17.55 -1.82 -25.23
C MET A 274 18.84 -2.58 -24.94
N VAL A 275 19.15 -3.61 -25.71
CA VAL A 275 20.38 -4.39 -25.54
C VAL A 275 21.63 -3.52 -25.73
N ARG A 276 21.64 -2.64 -26.73
CA ARG A 276 22.77 -1.75 -27.01
C ARG A 276 23.01 -0.71 -25.91
N THR A 277 21.93 -0.15 -25.36
CA THR A 277 22.01 0.94 -24.37
C THR A 277 21.98 0.47 -22.92
N ALA A 278 21.77 -0.82 -22.66
CA ALA A 278 21.75 -1.37 -21.32
C ALA A 278 23.07 -1.15 -20.58
N ARG A 279 22.97 -0.54 -19.39
CA ARG A 279 24.09 -0.30 -18.49
C ARG A 279 23.67 -0.70 -17.07
N PRO A 280 24.21 -1.80 -16.52
CA PRO A 280 23.96 -2.14 -15.13
C PRO A 280 24.75 -1.20 -14.20
N SER A 281 24.12 -0.73 -13.13
CA SER A 281 24.79 -0.24 -11.93
C SER A 281 24.62 -1.26 -10.83
N ILE A 282 25.72 -1.65 -10.18
CA ILE A 282 25.73 -2.59 -9.06
C ILE A 282 26.01 -1.79 -7.81
N ASP A 283 25.07 -1.80 -6.87
CA ASP A 283 25.17 -1.01 -5.64
C ASP A 283 25.87 -1.85 -4.58
N ASP A 284 25.20 -2.89 -4.09
CA ASP A 284 25.69 -3.75 -3.01
C ASP A 284 25.70 -5.24 -3.40
N ILE A 285 26.65 -5.98 -2.82
CA ILE A 285 26.78 -7.43 -2.94
C ILE A 285 26.82 -8.02 -1.53
N VAL A 286 26.00 -9.03 -1.28
CA VAL A 286 25.98 -9.80 -0.02
C VAL A 286 26.16 -11.27 -0.32
N PHE A 287 27.21 -11.87 0.26
CA PHE A 287 27.44 -13.31 0.19
C PHE A 287 26.47 -14.03 1.13
N ILE A 288 25.67 -14.95 0.58
CA ILE A 288 24.73 -15.79 1.33
C ILE A 288 25.47 -17.02 1.86
N ASP A 289 26.37 -17.57 1.05
CA ASP A 289 27.28 -18.67 1.38
C ASP A 289 28.50 -18.61 0.44
N PRO A 290 29.52 -19.48 0.60
CA PRO A 290 30.74 -19.41 -0.22
C PRO A 290 30.54 -19.57 -1.72
N GLY A 291 29.38 -20.08 -2.18
CA GLY A 291 29.04 -20.28 -3.59
C GLY A 291 27.89 -19.41 -4.10
N HIS A 292 27.24 -18.61 -3.25
CA HIS A 292 26.07 -17.80 -3.65
C HIS A 292 26.13 -16.38 -3.09
N ALA A 293 25.76 -15.41 -3.92
CA ALA A 293 25.64 -14.02 -3.51
C ALA A 293 24.31 -13.42 -4.00
N ALA A 294 23.75 -12.50 -3.22
CA ALA A 294 22.69 -11.60 -3.64
C ALA A 294 23.30 -10.26 -4.06
N VAL A 295 22.76 -9.68 -5.12
CA VAL A 295 23.29 -8.47 -5.74
C VAL A 295 22.16 -7.47 -5.89
N ARG A 296 22.32 -6.27 -5.35
CA ARG A 296 21.43 -5.14 -5.60
C ARG A 296 21.95 -4.38 -6.81
N PHE A 297 21.12 -4.28 -7.84
CA PHE A 297 21.51 -3.68 -9.11
C PHE A 297 20.34 -2.95 -9.75
N ARG A 298 20.64 -2.04 -10.67
CA ARG A 298 19.68 -1.36 -11.55
C ARG A 298 20.20 -1.45 -12.98
N VAL A 299 19.33 -1.66 -13.95
CA VAL A 299 19.71 -1.64 -15.38
C VAL A 299 19.16 -0.37 -16.00
N HIS A 300 20.07 0.53 -16.37
CA HIS A 300 19.74 1.76 -17.06
C HIS A 300 19.62 1.48 -18.55
N LEU A 301 18.48 1.83 -19.13
CA LEU A 301 18.20 1.70 -20.56
C LEU A 301 18.11 3.12 -21.14
N GLY A 302 18.86 3.42 -22.21
CA GLY A 302 19.04 4.80 -22.67
C GLY A 302 17.74 5.55 -23.01
N ASN A 303 16.73 4.84 -23.54
CA ASN A 303 15.38 5.35 -23.83
C ASN A 303 14.28 4.38 -23.37
N GLY A 304 14.60 3.50 -22.42
CA GLY A 304 13.72 2.42 -21.98
C GLY A 304 12.93 2.77 -20.71
N PRO A 305 11.94 1.94 -20.33
CA PRO A 305 11.30 2.02 -19.03
C PRO A 305 12.34 1.83 -17.90
N ASP A 306 12.19 2.61 -16.82
CA ASP A 306 12.95 2.41 -15.59
C ASP A 306 12.29 1.30 -14.76
N PHE A 307 13.04 0.24 -14.50
CA PHE A 307 12.60 -0.90 -13.70
C PHE A 307 13.00 -0.78 -12.22
N GLY A 308 13.61 0.34 -11.82
CA GLY A 308 14.02 0.60 -10.45
C GLY A 308 15.16 -0.30 -9.98
N GLU A 309 15.41 -0.31 -8.66
CA GLU A 309 16.35 -1.24 -8.05
C GLU A 309 15.80 -2.66 -8.09
N GLN A 310 16.70 -3.63 -8.25
CA GLN A 310 16.39 -5.04 -8.38
C GLN A 310 17.35 -5.87 -7.53
N ILE A 311 16.85 -6.98 -6.99
CA ILE A 311 17.69 -8.03 -6.41
C ILE A 311 17.89 -9.12 -7.45
N GLY A 312 19.15 -9.42 -7.69
CA GLY A 312 19.66 -10.51 -8.51
C GLY A 312 20.55 -11.43 -7.67
N PHE A 313 21.03 -12.49 -8.29
CA PHE A 313 21.86 -13.48 -7.64
C PHE A 313 23.05 -13.84 -8.52
N ALA A 314 24.18 -14.10 -7.88
CA ALA A 314 25.37 -14.66 -8.48
C ALA A 314 25.64 -16.04 -7.87
N VAL A 315 26.24 -16.91 -8.68
CA VAL A 315 26.61 -18.27 -8.30
C VAL A 315 28.06 -18.52 -8.70
N LEU A 316 28.81 -19.19 -7.83
CA LEU A 316 30.12 -19.72 -8.15
C LEU A 316 29.94 -21.04 -8.88
N THR A 317 30.39 -21.12 -10.13
CA THR A 317 30.31 -22.35 -10.93
C THR A 317 31.71 -22.82 -11.30
N ASP A 318 31.92 -24.13 -11.25
CA ASP A 318 33.08 -24.74 -11.89
C ASP A 318 32.94 -24.57 -13.41
N THR A 319 33.92 -23.96 -14.06
CA THR A 319 34.03 -23.98 -15.52
C THR A 319 34.50 -25.36 -15.97
N ALA A 320 33.97 -25.84 -17.08
CA ALA A 320 34.12 -27.22 -17.52
C ALA A 320 35.60 -27.69 -17.55
N ALA A 321 35.85 -28.85 -16.95
CA ALA A 321 37.07 -29.66 -17.01
C ALA A 321 38.41 -28.87 -16.85
N GLY A 322 38.70 -28.43 -15.62
CA GLY A 322 40.07 -28.10 -15.18
C GLY A 322 40.40 -26.62 -15.00
N GLU A 323 39.44 -25.72 -15.18
CA GLU A 323 39.60 -24.29 -14.91
C GLU A 323 39.14 -23.89 -13.49
N ARG A 324 39.62 -22.74 -13.01
CA ARG A 324 39.26 -22.18 -11.69
C ARG A 324 37.78 -21.82 -11.67
N ALA A 325 37.10 -22.16 -10.57
CA ALA A 325 35.73 -21.72 -10.29
C ALA A 325 35.59 -20.21 -10.50
N ALA A 326 34.52 -19.80 -11.20
CA ALA A 326 34.27 -18.41 -11.56
C ALA A 326 32.83 -18.01 -11.19
N TRP A 327 32.68 -16.79 -10.66
CA TRP A 327 31.37 -16.21 -10.36
C TRP A 327 30.63 -15.82 -11.62
N LYS A 328 29.35 -16.20 -11.70
CA LYS A 328 28.46 -15.94 -12.83
C LYS A 328 27.13 -15.40 -12.35
N VAL A 329 26.41 -14.70 -13.22
CA VAL A 329 25.02 -14.30 -12.99
C VAL A 329 24.14 -15.56 -12.98
N ALA A 330 23.34 -15.74 -11.93
CA ALA A 330 22.42 -16.87 -11.86
C ALA A 330 21.42 -16.84 -13.02
N ALA A 331 21.12 -18.01 -13.61
CA ALA A 331 20.25 -18.09 -14.78
C ALA A 331 18.86 -17.50 -14.51
N ARG A 332 18.35 -17.67 -13.28
CA ARG A 332 17.09 -17.07 -12.80
C ARG A 332 17.09 -15.54 -12.87
N THR A 333 18.21 -14.92 -12.53
CA THR A 333 18.36 -13.46 -12.51
C THR A 333 18.40 -12.93 -13.93
N TYR A 334 19.15 -13.59 -14.81
CA TYR A 334 19.20 -13.21 -16.22
C TYR A 334 17.84 -13.32 -16.90
N ARG A 335 17.13 -14.46 -16.74
CA ARG A 335 15.77 -14.65 -17.28
C ARG A 335 14.78 -13.61 -16.76
N LYS A 336 14.83 -13.26 -15.47
CA LYS A 336 13.97 -12.21 -14.88
C LYS A 336 14.14 -10.87 -15.60
N VAL A 337 15.38 -10.45 -15.83
CA VAL A 337 15.69 -9.16 -16.49
C VAL A 337 15.27 -9.18 -17.95
N VAL A 338 15.58 -10.26 -18.67
CA VAL A 338 15.16 -10.45 -20.06
C VAL A 338 13.62 -10.45 -20.20
N GLY A 339 12.94 -11.07 -19.25
CA GLY A 339 11.48 -11.13 -19.19
C GLY A 339 10.78 -9.77 -19.14
N TRP A 340 11.46 -8.71 -18.72
CA TRP A 340 10.90 -7.35 -18.76
C TRP A 340 10.63 -6.85 -20.18
N GLY A 341 11.34 -7.36 -21.18
CA GLY A 341 11.04 -7.13 -22.60
C GLY A 341 9.84 -7.92 -23.12
N GLY A 342 9.22 -8.78 -22.31
CA GLY A 342 8.15 -9.68 -22.74
C GLY A 342 8.64 -10.92 -23.47
N VAL A 343 9.92 -11.26 -23.35
CA VAL A 343 10.55 -12.45 -23.93
C VAL A 343 10.70 -13.53 -22.85
N TYR A 344 10.13 -14.73 -23.10
CA TYR A 344 10.14 -15.87 -22.16
C TYR A 344 10.78 -17.10 -22.78
#